data_AF-A0A9P4QIA5-F1
#
_entry.id   AF-A0A9P4QIA5-F1
#
_cell.length_a   1.000
_cell.length_b   1.000
_cell.length_c   1.000
_cell.angle_alpha   90.00
_cell.angle_beta   90.00
_cell.angle_gamma   90.00
#
_symmetry.space_group_name_H-M   'P 1'
#
loop_
_entity.id
_entity.type
_entity.pdbx_description
1 polymer ?
#
loop_
_entity_poly.entity_id
_entity_poly.type
_entity_poly.pdbx_seq_one_letter_code
_entity_poly.pdbx_strand_id
1 'polypeptide(L)'
;MTTKTVSSDVILEGHTNWDLWIFVVKRIAKAGDVWEYVNPDGSHQSPQKPEKPVRPMANMIYLIKDQPKLHDQLRMLRDLYSPTTADQEYRVQKAYESAKVFIPCHTNIEDWCNNFLTAYNRAKQLNLPEVHGFRAQKDLMRAINKLDTGYRSVTSLAVIEAEKVWNQNCAALIPDKTQLPTLLSNFLSHCRSVYSRKPNIHGGIFGTAMLNQERSPYSRKRLRDNKPAKLCICGDNHFWGQCPYIDTPL
;
A
#
# COMPACT_ATOMS: atom_id res chain seq x y z
N MET A 1 -25.80 36.12 -31.15
CA MET A 1 -24.92 35.18 -31.86
C MET A 1 -24.95 33.85 -31.14
N THR A 2 -25.69 32.89 -31.67
CA THR A 2 -25.85 31.54 -31.10
C THR A 2 -25.00 30.57 -31.91
N THR A 3 -23.92 30.08 -31.32
CA THR A 3 -23.08 29.03 -31.89
C THR A 3 -23.85 27.72 -31.87
N LYS A 4 -24.37 27.31 -33.03
CA LYS A 4 -24.91 25.96 -33.23
C LYS A 4 -23.73 25.01 -33.34
N THR A 5 -23.51 24.26 -32.27
CA THR A 5 -22.62 23.09 -32.24
C THR A 5 -23.20 22.06 -33.21
N VAL A 6 -22.53 21.85 -34.35
CA VAL A 6 -22.89 20.81 -35.32
C VAL A 6 -22.34 19.49 -34.78
N SER A 7 -23.23 18.67 -34.21
CA SER A 7 -22.97 17.24 -34.00
C SER A 7 -22.91 16.59 -35.37
N SER A 8 -21.71 16.24 -35.82
CA SER A 8 -21.45 15.65 -37.13
C SER A 8 -21.58 14.13 -37.10
N ASP A 9 -22.64 13.62 -36.47
CA ASP A 9 -23.00 12.21 -36.61
C ASP A 9 -23.74 12.09 -37.95
N VAL A 10 -23.00 11.77 -39.02
CA VAL A 10 -23.60 11.42 -40.30
C VAL A 10 -24.28 10.07 -40.09
N ILE A 11 -25.58 10.08 -39.81
CA ILE A 11 -26.40 8.88 -39.68
C ILE A 11 -26.86 8.47 -41.08
N LEU A 12 -26.78 7.17 -41.36
CA LEU A 12 -27.15 6.58 -42.65
C LEU A 12 -28.69 6.54 -42.78
N GLU A 13 -29.29 7.65 -43.21
CA GLU A 13 -30.75 7.76 -43.38
C GLU A 13 -31.21 7.45 -44.82
N GLY A 14 -30.28 7.44 -45.79
CA GLY A 14 -30.59 7.14 -47.19
C GLY A 14 -29.37 7.24 -48.11
N HIS A 15 -29.58 7.00 -49.40
CA HIS A 15 -28.52 6.96 -50.44
C HIS A 15 -27.72 8.26 -50.52
N THR A 16 -28.33 9.40 -50.24
CA THR A 16 -27.65 10.71 -50.24
C THR A 16 -26.56 10.83 -49.19
N ASN A 17 -26.61 10.03 -48.13
CA ASN A 17 -25.66 10.10 -47.01
C ASN A 17 -24.55 9.04 -47.13
N TRP A 18 -24.64 8.13 -48.11
CA TRP A 18 -23.71 7.02 -48.29
C TRP A 18 -22.28 7.49 -48.51
N ASP A 19 -22.07 8.44 -49.43
CA ASP A 19 -20.72 8.89 -49.83
C ASP A 19 -19.98 9.57 -48.67
N LEU A 20 -20.69 10.40 -47.90
CA LEU A 20 -20.13 11.07 -46.73
C LEU A 20 -19.85 10.08 -45.59
N TRP A 21 -20.78 9.14 -45.37
CA TRP A 21 -20.63 8.14 -44.34
C TRP A 21 -19.44 7.21 -44.62
N ILE A 22 -19.35 6.64 -45.83
CA ILE A 22 -18.25 5.74 -46.19
C ILE A 22 -16.90 6.45 -46.20
N PHE A 23 -16.87 7.74 -46.53
CA PHE A 23 -15.65 8.55 -46.45
C PHE A 23 -15.14 8.70 -45.01
N VAL A 24 -16.04 8.99 -44.06
CA VAL A 24 -15.69 9.10 -42.63
C VAL A 24 -15.18 7.75 -42.11
N VAL A 25 -15.89 6.66 -42.43
CA VAL A 25 -15.51 5.30 -42.05
C VAL A 25 -14.14 4.93 -42.65
N LYS A 26 -13.91 5.25 -43.93
CA LYS A 26 -12.63 5.04 -44.62
C LYS A 26 -11.47 5.77 -43.96
N ARG A 27 -11.70 7.00 -43.51
CA ARG A 27 -10.67 7.79 -42.83
C ARG A 27 -10.30 7.19 -41.47
N ILE A 28 -11.29 6.79 -40.68
CA ILE A 28 -11.09 6.16 -39.37
C ILE A 28 -10.41 4.79 -39.52
N ALA A 29 -10.88 3.99 -40.47
CA ALA A 29 -10.35 2.65 -40.71
C ALA A 29 -8.92 2.67 -41.28
N LYS A 30 -8.56 3.66 -42.11
CA LYS A 30 -7.15 3.87 -42.53
C LYS A 30 -6.27 4.31 -41.37
N ALA A 31 -6.77 5.14 -40.46
CA ALA A 31 -6.01 5.53 -39.27
C ALA A 31 -5.76 4.35 -38.31
N GLY A 32 -6.68 3.38 -38.27
CA GLY A 32 -6.54 2.13 -37.52
C GLY A 32 -5.86 0.99 -38.27
N ASP A 33 -5.44 1.19 -39.53
CA ASP A 33 -4.90 0.15 -40.42
C ASP A 33 -5.81 -1.08 -40.59
N VAL A 34 -7.14 -0.85 -40.55
CA VAL A 34 -8.18 -1.90 -40.62
C VAL A 34 -9.04 -1.75 -41.88
N TRP A 35 -8.73 -0.80 -42.77
CA TRP A 35 -9.56 -0.53 -43.95
C TRP A 35 -9.68 -1.75 -44.88
N GLU A 36 -8.65 -2.59 -44.93
CA GLU A 36 -8.66 -3.85 -45.68
C GLU A 36 -9.80 -4.81 -45.26
N TYR A 37 -10.29 -4.70 -44.02
CA TYR A 37 -11.37 -5.52 -43.48
C TYR A 37 -12.77 -4.91 -43.67
N VAL A 38 -12.86 -3.60 -43.88
CA VAL A 38 -14.11 -2.82 -43.83
C VAL A 38 -14.52 -2.32 -45.23
N ASN A 39 -13.65 -2.44 -46.23
CA ASN A 39 -13.89 -1.95 -47.58
C ASN A 39 -15.03 -2.72 -48.29
N PRO A 40 -16.18 -2.07 -48.59
CA PRO A 40 -17.31 -2.73 -49.24
C PRO A 40 -17.06 -3.08 -50.71
N ASP A 41 -16.11 -2.39 -51.36
CA ASP A 41 -15.73 -2.62 -52.77
C ASP A 41 -14.58 -3.63 -52.91
N GLY A 42 -14.09 -4.19 -51.79
CA GLY A 42 -13.00 -5.15 -51.77
C GLY A 42 -13.46 -6.57 -52.13
N SER A 43 -12.61 -7.32 -52.84
CA SER A 43 -12.81 -8.76 -53.04
C SER A 43 -12.90 -9.49 -51.70
N HIS A 44 -13.76 -10.51 -51.59
CA HIS A 44 -13.99 -11.38 -50.42
C HIS A 44 -12.77 -12.25 -50.04
N GLN A 45 -11.54 -11.74 -50.07
CA GLN A 45 -10.40 -12.41 -49.48
C GLN A 45 -10.41 -12.15 -47.99
N SER A 46 -10.64 -13.22 -47.22
CA SER A 46 -10.64 -13.18 -45.76
C SER A 46 -9.29 -12.61 -45.29
N PRO A 47 -9.29 -11.44 -44.63
CA PRO A 47 -8.05 -10.76 -44.29
C PRO A 47 -7.25 -11.55 -43.25
N GLN A 48 -5.92 -11.53 -43.36
CA GLN A 48 -5.04 -12.27 -42.45
C GLN A 48 -5.07 -11.65 -41.06
N LYS A 49 -5.62 -12.40 -40.11
CA LYS A 49 -5.74 -12.02 -38.69
C LYS A 49 -4.42 -11.45 -38.17
N PRO A 50 -4.39 -10.24 -37.57
CA PRO A 50 -3.15 -9.64 -37.10
C PRO A 50 -2.48 -10.53 -36.05
N GLU A 51 -1.16 -10.67 -36.17
CA GLU A 51 -0.35 -11.43 -35.22
C GLU A 51 -0.39 -10.72 -33.86
N LYS A 52 -0.82 -11.44 -32.83
CA LYS A 52 -0.90 -10.89 -31.47
C LYS A 52 0.49 -10.45 -31.03
N PRO A 53 0.65 -9.26 -30.42
CA PRO A 53 1.95 -8.83 -29.91
C PRO A 53 2.44 -9.85 -28.88
N VAL A 54 3.64 -10.37 -29.10
CA VAL A 54 4.28 -11.33 -28.19
C VAL A 54 4.62 -10.61 -26.89
N ARG A 55 4.05 -11.06 -25.77
CA ARG A 55 4.34 -10.54 -24.43
C ARG A 55 5.82 -10.83 -24.10
N PRO A 56 6.70 -9.83 -23.96
CA PRO A 56 8.12 -10.06 -23.80
C PRO A 56 8.44 -10.36 -22.33
N MET A 57 8.01 -11.50 -21.80
CA MET A 57 8.42 -11.98 -20.46
C MET A 57 8.50 -13.50 -20.32
N ALA A 58 8.26 -14.28 -21.39
CA ALA A 58 8.23 -15.74 -21.30
C ALA A 58 9.57 -16.45 -21.57
N ASN A 59 10.61 -15.77 -22.06
CA ASN A 59 11.82 -16.43 -22.58
C ASN A 59 12.73 -17.07 -21.50
N MET A 60 12.79 -16.53 -20.28
CA MET A 60 13.70 -17.10 -19.26
C MET A 60 13.27 -18.47 -18.76
N ILE A 61 11.97 -18.75 -18.71
CA ILE A 61 11.45 -20.05 -18.22
C ILE A 61 11.82 -21.18 -19.19
N TYR A 62 11.82 -20.90 -20.50
CA TYR A 62 12.26 -21.87 -21.51
C TYR A 62 13.77 -22.11 -21.43
N LEU A 63 14.57 -21.05 -21.28
CA LEU A 63 16.03 -21.15 -21.12
C LEU A 63 16.45 -22.00 -19.90
N ILE A 64 15.68 -21.94 -18.81
CA ILE A 64 15.90 -22.77 -17.60
C ILE A 64 15.50 -24.24 -17.86
N LYS A 65 14.42 -24.49 -18.60
CA LYS A 65 13.97 -25.86 -18.92
C LYS A 65 14.90 -26.60 -19.88
N ASP A 66 15.65 -25.87 -20.70
CA ASP A 66 16.60 -26.45 -21.65
C ASP A 66 17.86 -27.02 -20.99
N GLN A 67 18.09 -26.74 -19.71
CA GLN A 67 19.22 -27.31 -18.97
C GLN A 67 18.90 -28.74 -18.49
N PRO A 68 19.74 -29.74 -18.80
CA PRO A 68 19.44 -31.15 -18.50
C PRO A 68 19.65 -31.51 -17.01
N LYS A 69 20.37 -30.69 -16.24
CA LYS A 69 20.69 -30.95 -14.84
C LYS A 69 20.10 -29.90 -13.92
N LEU A 70 19.47 -30.35 -12.84
CA LEU A 70 18.90 -29.49 -11.78
C LEU A 70 19.94 -28.51 -11.20
N HIS A 71 21.18 -28.96 -11.01
CA HIS A 71 22.25 -28.10 -10.51
C HIS A 71 22.51 -26.90 -11.43
N ASP A 72 22.52 -27.12 -12.74
CA ASP A 72 22.81 -26.06 -13.72
C ASP A 72 21.63 -25.10 -13.87
N GLN A 73 20.39 -25.60 -13.70
CA GLN A 73 19.18 -24.78 -13.57
C GLN A 73 19.27 -23.83 -12.37
N LEU A 74 19.65 -24.36 -11.20
CA LEU A 74 19.80 -23.57 -9.97
C LEU A 74 20.97 -22.58 -10.07
N ARG A 75 22.07 -22.96 -10.71
CA ARG A 75 23.21 -22.06 -10.99
C ARG A 75 22.79 -20.92 -11.89
N MET A 76 22.09 -21.20 -13.00
CA MET A 76 21.59 -20.17 -13.92
C MET A 76 20.59 -19.25 -13.24
N LEU A 77 19.66 -19.79 -12.44
CA LEU A 77 18.74 -18.99 -11.64
C LEU A 77 19.48 -18.09 -10.64
N ARG A 78 20.48 -18.63 -9.95
CA ARG A 78 21.32 -17.83 -9.06
C ARG A 78 22.03 -16.73 -9.85
N ASP A 79 22.67 -17.02 -10.97
CA ASP A 79 23.46 -16.02 -11.68
C ASP A 79 22.56 -14.92 -12.32
N LEU A 80 21.32 -15.25 -12.70
CA LEU A 80 20.35 -14.30 -13.26
C LEU A 80 19.63 -13.44 -12.21
N TYR A 81 19.33 -14.02 -11.05
CA TYR A 81 18.48 -13.38 -10.03
C TYR A 81 19.22 -13.03 -8.74
N SER A 82 20.49 -13.46 -8.59
CA SER A 82 21.32 -13.10 -7.45
C SER A 82 21.48 -11.59 -7.45
N PRO A 83 21.00 -10.91 -6.40
CA PRO A 83 21.17 -9.47 -6.31
C PRO A 83 22.67 -9.17 -6.20
N THR A 84 23.18 -8.30 -7.06
CA THR A 84 24.53 -7.75 -6.94
C THR A 84 24.66 -7.07 -5.58
N THR A 85 25.86 -6.98 -5.01
CA THR A 85 26.09 -6.24 -3.76
C THR A 85 25.50 -4.82 -3.82
N ALA A 86 25.69 -4.12 -4.95
CA ALA A 86 25.09 -2.82 -5.19
C ALA A 86 23.54 -2.85 -5.22
N ASP A 87 22.94 -3.89 -5.79
CA ASP A 87 21.48 -4.06 -5.79
C ASP A 87 20.94 -4.32 -4.37
N GLN A 88 21.70 -5.06 -3.55
CA GLN A 88 21.35 -5.30 -2.15
C GLN A 88 21.41 -4.01 -1.33
N GLU A 89 22.47 -3.22 -1.49
CA GLU A 89 22.62 -1.91 -0.87
C GLU A 89 21.47 -0.97 -1.27
N TYR A 90 21.16 -0.88 -2.57
CA TYR A 90 20.05 -0.07 -3.07
C TYR A 90 18.70 -0.50 -2.48
N ARG A 91 18.43 -1.81 -2.42
CA ARG A 91 17.19 -2.34 -1.82
C ARG A 91 17.08 -1.99 -0.34
N VAL A 92 18.17 -2.14 0.41
CA VAL A 92 18.19 -1.82 1.84
C VAL A 92 18.08 -0.32 2.07
N GLN A 93 18.74 0.50 1.26
CA GLN A 93 18.63 1.95 1.28
C GLN A 93 17.17 2.38 1.07
N LYS A 94 16.56 1.93 -0.02
CA LYS A 94 15.16 2.24 -0.33
C LYS A 94 14.18 1.78 0.76
N ALA A 95 14.43 0.60 1.34
CA ALA A 95 13.65 0.10 2.47
C ALA A 95 13.81 1.00 3.70
N TYR A 96 15.03 1.43 4.03
CA TYR A 96 15.28 2.36 5.12
C TYR A 96 14.63 3.72 4.88
N GLU A 97 14.73 4.27 3.66
CA GLU A 97 14.07 5.52 3.29
C GLU A 97 12.55 5.47 3.51
N SER A 98 11.91 4.36 3.13
CA SER A 98 10.47 4.16 3.37
C SER A 98 10.15 4.06 4.86
N ALA A 99 11.03 3.45 5.66
CA ALA A 99 10.85 3.30 7.09
C ALA A 99 11.00 4.62 7.87
N LYS A 100 11.77 5.60 7.35
CA LYS A 100 11.88 6.95 7.93
C LYS A 100 10.55 7.70 7.93
N VAL A 101 9.62 7.33 7.04
CA VAL A 101 8.33 7.99 6.89
C VAL A 101 7.36 7.38 7.90
N PHE A 102 6.99 8.18 8.91
CA PHE A 102 5.93 7.84 9.85
C PHE A 102 4.64 8.58 9.50
N ILE A 103 3.54 7.83 9.33
CA ILE A 103 2.20 8.36 9.05
C ILE A 103 1.28 7.98 10.22
N PRO A 104 1.04 8.89 11.18
CA PRO A 104 0.31 8.56 12.42
C PRO A 104 -1.10 8.00 12.21
N CYS A 105 -1.78 8.35 11.13
CA CYS A 105 -3.18 7.98 10.89
C CYS A 105 -3.38 6.58 10.29
N HIS A 106 -2.36 5.99 9.68
CA HIS A 106 -2.49 4.78 8.86
C HIS A 106 -1.57 3.63 9.30
N THR A 107 -0.67 3.88 10.24
CA THR A 107 0.33 2.89 10.66
C THR A 107 0.31 2.76 12.19
N ASN A 108 0.25 1.52 12.67
CA ASN A 108 0.44 1.24 14.09
C ASN A 108 1.87 1.66 14.50
N ILE A 109 1.99 2.34 15.65
CA ILE A 109 3.26 2.85 16.17
C ILE A 109 4.24 1.69 16.42
N GLU A 110 3.77 0.57 16.98
CA GLU A 110 4.62 -0.58 17.31
C GLU A 110 5.14 -1.27 16.04
N ASP A 111 4.27 -1.48 15.04
CA ASP A 111 4.65 -2.05 13.75
C ASP A 111 5.66 -1.14 13.02
N TRP A 112 5.44 0.17 13.06
CA TRP A 112 6.38 1.13 12.49
C TRP A 112 7.75 1.08 13.19
N CYS A 113 7.78 1.05 14.53
CA CYS A 113 9.04 0.93 15.27
C CYS A 113 9.81 -0.37 14.92
N ASN A 114 9.09 -1.49 14.80
CA ASN A 114 9.69 -2.78 14.42
C ASN A 114 10.26 -2.73 12.99
N ASN A 115 9.52 -2.14 12.06
CA ASN A 115 9.96 -1.96 10.68
C ASN A 115 11.20 -1.07 10.58
N PHE A 116 11.20 0.05 11.30
CA PHE A 116 12.34 0.98 11.36
C PHE A 116 13.59 0.32 11.94
N LEU A 117 13.45 -0.41 13.06
CA LEU A 117 14.56 -1.14 13.67
C LEU A 117 15.12 -2.23 12.75
N THR A 118 14.23 -2.96 12.05
CA THR A 118 14.62 -3.99 11.10
C THR A 118 15.38 -3.40 9.92
N ALA A 119 14.90 -2.29 9.35
CA ALA A 119 15.58 -1.61 8.26
C ALA A 119 16.94 -1.04 8.68
N TYR A 120 17.02 -0.44 9.87
CA TYR A 120 18.27 0.04 10.46
C TYR A 120 19.29 -1.09 10.64
N ASN A 121 18.88 -2.23 11.20
CA ASN A 121 19.79 -3.36 11.42
C ASN A 121 20.33 -3.93 10.10
N ARG A 122 19.50 -4.02 9.06
CA ARG A 122 19.93 -4.42 7.71
C ARG A 122 20.92 -3.42 7.11
N ALA A 123 20.67 -2.13 7.26
CA ALA A 123 21.57 -1.07 6.80
C ALA A 123 22.90 -1.05 7.57
N LYS A 124 22.86 -1.34 8.88
CA LYS A 124 24.05 -1.49 9.72
C LYS A 124 24.90 -2.69 9.31
N GLN A 125 24.29 -3.81 8.92
CA GLN A 125 25.00 -4.99 8.43
C GLN A 125 25.76 -4.72 7.12
N LEU A 126 25.21 -3.88 6.24
CA LEU A 126 25.84 -3.47 4.98
C LEU A 126 26.72 -2.21 5.11
N ASN A 127 26.91 -1.68 6.33
CA ASN A 127 27.68 -0.45 6.61
C ASN A 127 27.26 0.75 5.73
N LEU A 128 25.96 0.93 5.49
CA LEU A 128 25.47 2.04 4.66
C LEU A 128 25.78 3.40 5.29
N PRO A 129 26.15 4.42 4.48
CA PRO A 129 26.50 5.75 4.98
C PRO A 129 25.31 6.49 5.61
N GLU A 130 24.08 6.11 5.27
CA GLU A 130 22.86 6.72 5.82
C GLU A 130 22.70 6.46 7.33
N VAL A 131 23.20 5.33 7.80
CA VAL A 131 23.04 4.86 9.18
C VAL A 131 24.29 5.15 10.04
N HIS A 132 25.32 5.74 9.43
CA HIS A 132 26.57 6.04 10.11
C HIS A 132 26.41 7.14 11.18
N GLY A 133 27.05 6.94 12.34
CA GLY A 133 27.05 7.89 13.46
C GLY A 133 25.66 8.11 14.07
N PHE A 134 25.26 9.39 14.18
CA PHE A 134 23.98 9.82 14.78
C PHE A 134 22.85 10.09 13.76
N ARG A 135 23.06 9.74 12.48
CA ARG A 135 22.07 10.00 11.41
C ARG A 135 20.75 9.29 11.66
N ALA A 136 20.79 8.01 12.05
CA ALA A 136 19.59 7.22 12.31
C ALA A 136 18.77 7.76 13.50
N GLN A 137 19.44 8.24 14.54
CA GLN A 137 18.81 8.88 15.70
C GLN A 137 18.12 10.18 15.30
N LYS A 138 18.75 10.99 14.44
CA LYS A 138 18.15 12.22 13.90
C LYS A 138 16.95 11.94 13.00
N ASP A 139 17.02 10.90 12.18
CA ASP A 139 15.89 10.45 11.35
C ASP A 139 14.72 9.98 12.23
N LEU A 140 15.00 9.22 13.29
CA LEU A 140 14.01 8.82 14.29
C LEU A 140 13.33 10.05 14.92
N MET A 141 14.11 11.04 15.35
CA MET A 141 13.56 12.28 15.92
C MET A 141 12.69 13.04 14.90
N ARG A 142 13.05 13.05 13.61
CA ARG A 142 12.25 13.69 12.55
C ARG A 142 10.90 12.99 12.39
N ALA A 143 10.87 11.66 12.48
CA ALA A 143 9.64 10.88 12.42
C ALA A 143 8.76 11.10 13.67
N ILE A 144 9.34 11.03 14.87
CA ILE A 144 8.60 11.21 16.14
C ILE A 144 8.00 12.61 16.27
N ASN A 145 8.65 13.64 15.70
CA ASN A 145 8.13 15.02 15.72
C ASN A 145 6.72 15.16 15.12
N LYS A 146 6.30 14.23 14.25
CA LYS A 146 4.95 14.18 13.69
C LYS A 146 3.89 13.68 14.67
N LEU A 147 4.29 12.92 15.70
CA LEU A 147 3.42 12.37 16.72
C LEU A 147 3.44 13.21 18.01
N ASP A 148 4.64 13.43 18.56
CA ASP A 148 4.82 14.08 19.86
C ASP A 148 6.05 15.00 19.82
N THR A 149 5.78 16.30 19.74
CA THR A 149 6.81 17.34 19.72
C THR A 149 7.50 17.49 21.10
N GLY A 150 6.79 17.24 22.19
CA GLY A 150 7.29 17.38 23.56
C GLY A 150 8.34 16.32 23.87
N TYR A 151 7.99 15.04 23.62
CA TYR A 151 8.93 13.93 23.79
C TYR A 151 10.17 14.09 22.91
N ARG A 152 9.98 14.42 21.63
CA ARG A 152 11.08 14.66 20.68
C ARG A 152 12.07 15.71 21.17
N SER A 153 11.59 16.78 21.82
CA SER A 153 12.44 17.87 22.30
C SER A 153 13.39 17.38 23.40
N VAL A 154 12.86 16.67 24.40
CA VAL A 154 13.65 16.11 25.51
C VAL A 154 14.69 15.11 25.01
N THR A 155 14.27 14.16 24.17
CA THR A 155 15.16 13.13 23.63
C THR A 155 16.21 13.72 22.69
N SER A 156 15.88 14.77 21.92
CA SER A 156 16.82 15.41 21.01
C SER A 156 18.01 16.07 21.71
N LEU A 157 17.81 16.62 22.91
CA LEU A 157 18.88 17.20 23.71
C LEU A 157 19.92 16.14 24.10
N ALA A 158 19.47 14.99 24.61
CA ALA A 158 20.35 13.87 24.94
C ALA A 158 21.11 13.33 23.72
N VAL A 159 20.48 13.30 22.54
CA VAL A 159 21.14 12.91 21.28
C VAL A 159 22.20 13.92 20.87
N ILE A 160 21.93 15.22 20.96
CA ILE A 160 22.89 16.29 20.65
C ILE A 160 24.10 16.25 21.60
N GLU A 161 23.87 16.04 22.89
CA GLU A 161 24.94 15.91 23.87
C GLU A 161 25.85 14.71 23.57
N ALA A 162 25.26 13.54 23.27
CA ALA A 162 26.02 12.37 22.88
C ALA A 162 26.78 12.55 21.56
N GLU A 163 26.20 13.27 20.59
CA GLU A 163 26.87 13.60 19.33
C GLU A 163 28.09 14.50 19.56
N LYS A 164 28.00 15.49 20.46
CA LYS A 164 29.16 16.34 20.81
C LYS A 164 30.33 15.52 21.36
N VAL A 165 30.05 14.55 22.23
CA VAL A 165 31.07 13.65 22.79
C VAL A 165 31.66 12.75 21.70
N TRP A 166 30.84 12.25 20.79
CA TRP A 166 31.30 11.40 19.69
C TRP A 166 32.12 12.17 18.64
N ASN A 167 31.76 13.42 18.31
CA ASN A 167 32.54 14.25 17.39
C ASN A 167 33.95 14.57 17.93
N GLN A 168 34.12 14.56 19.26
CA GLN A 168 35.43 14.72 19.89
C GLN A 168 36.28 13.45 19.77
N ASN A 169 35.64 12.28 19.71
CA ASN A 169 36.28 10.97 19.59
C ASN A 169 35.49 10.09 18.60
N CYS A 170 35.71 10.26 17.28
CA CYS A 170 34.92 9.58 16.24
C CYS A 170 35.00 8.04 16.29
N ALA A 171 35.99 7.48 16.99
CA ALA A 171 36.13 6.04 17.23
C ALA A 171 35.44 5.56 18.52
N ALA A 172 34.87 6.45 19.33
CA ALA A 172 34.17 6.08 20.56
C ALA A 172 32.86 5.36 20.25
N LEU A 173 32.58 4.30 21.00
CA LEU A 173 31.31 3.58 20.95
C LEU A 173 30.16 4.53 21.33
N ILE A 174 29.05 4.46 20.59
CA ILE A 174 27.84 5.24 20.90
C ILE A 174 27.35 4.83 22.30
N PRO A 175 27.09 5.80 23.22
CA PRO A 175 26.60 5.50 24.56
C PRO A 175 25.33 4.65 24.54
N ASP A 176 25.23 3.66 25.43
CA ASP A 176 24.10 2.70 25.49
C ASP A 176 22.72 3.38 25.55
N LYS A 177 22.64 4.50 26.28
CA LYS A 177 21.41 5.31 26.43
C LYS A 177 20.95 6.02 25.16
N THR A 178 21.85 6.22 24.19
CA THR A 178 21.56 6.90 22.91
C THR A 178 21.63 5.95 21.71
N GLN A 179 21.76 4.65 21.97
CA GLN A 179 21.57 3.64 20.96
C GLN A 179 20.11 3.63 20.48
N LEU A 180 19.94 3.38 19.19
CA LEU A 180 18.62 3.41 18.55
C LEU A 180 17.59 2.45 19.19
N PRO A 181 17.94 1.20 19.57
CA PRO A 181 16.99 0.30 20.23
C PRO A 181 16.49 0.85 21.57
N THR A 182 17.38 1.45 22.37
CA THR A 182 17.05 2.06 23.67
C THR A 182 16.17 3.29 23.50
N LEU A 183 16.43 4.12 22.49
CA LEU A 183 15.57 5.27 22.19
C LEU A 183 14.17 4.83 21.75
N LEU A 184 14.07 3.77 20.93
CA LEU A 184 12.80 3.21 20.50
C LEU A 184 12.03 2.56 21.65
N SER A 185 12.69 1.81 22.55
CA SER A 185 12.03 1.18 23.70
C SER A 185 11.48 2.22 24.69
N ASN A 186 12.24 3.29 24.94
CA ASN A 186 11.78 4.43 25.72
C ASN A 186 10.58 5.12 25.07
N PHE A 187 10.61 5.29 23.74
CA PHE A 187 9.51 5.89 22.99
C PHE A 187 8.24 5.04 23.02
N LEU A 188 8.36 3.71 22.85
CA LEU A 188 7.23 2.79 22.96
C LEU A 188 6.63 2.81 24.38
N SER A 189 7.48 2.83 25.41
CA SER A 189 7.03 2.95 26.80
C SER A 189 6.28 4.27 27.05
N HIS A 190 6.79 5.37 26.50
CA HIS A 190 6.10 6.68 26.52
C HIS A 190 4.76 6.62 25.78
N CYS A 191 4.73 6.05 24.58
CA CYS A 191 3.49 5.93 23.80
C CYS A 191 2.43 5.10 24.53
N ARG A 192 2.82 3.99 25.15
CA ARG A 192 1.92 3.19 25.98
C ARG A 192 1.41 3.98 27.18
N SER A 193 2.24 4.79 27.83
CA SER A 193 1.80 5.60 28.97
C SER A 193 0.83 6.72 28.59
N VAL A 194 1.11 7.42 27.48
CA VAL A 194 0.34 8.61 27.05
C VAL A 194 -0.90 8.25 26.25
N TYR A 195 -0.79 7.33 25.29
CA TYR A 195 -1.86 7.00 24.35
C TYR A 195 -2.74 5.82 24.78
N SER A 196 -2.29 4.95 25.70
CA SER A 196 -3.14 3.89 26.28
C SER A 196 -4.19 4.43 27.26
N ARG A 197 -4.01 5.66 27.76
CA ARG A 197 -4.99 6.36 28.62
C ARG A 197 -6.16 6.98 27.82
N LYS A 198 -6.66 6.28 26.80
CA LYS A 198 -8.10 6.31 26.54
C LYS A 198 -8.70 5.18 27.35
N PRO A 199 -9.14 5.41 28.59
CA PRO A 199 -10.08 4.48 29.17
C PRO A 199 -11.29 4.49 28.25
N ASN A 200 -11.46 3.44 27.46
CA ASN A 200 -12.78 3.05 27.01
C ASN A 200 -13.57 2.65 28.27
N ILE A 201 -13.92 3.62 29.11
CA ILE A 201 -15.11 3.52 29.96
C ILE A 201 -16.29 3.82 29.03
N HIS A 202 -16.49 2.93 28.07
CA HIS A 202 -17.84 2.60 27.67
C HIS A 202 -18.28 1.57 28.71
N GLY A 203 -19.07 2.03 29.67
CA GLY A 203 -19.67 1.18 30.68
C GLY A 203 -20.35 -0.02 30.04
N GLY A 204 -19.87 -1.21 30.36
CA GLY A 204 -20.41 -2.44 29.82
C GLY A 204 -19.53 -3.63 30.19
N ILE A 205 -20.12 -4.52 30.98
CA ILE A 205 -19.73 -5.93 31.15
C ILE A 205 -18.69 -6.19 32.26
N PHE A 206 -19.15 -6.10 33.51
CA PHE A 206 -19.02 -7.22 34.43
C PHE A 206 -20.42 -7.82 34.60
N GLY A 207 -20.68 -8.91 33.88
CA GLY A 207 -21.86 -9.75 34.12
C GLY A 207 -21.41 -10.93 34.96
N THR A 208 -21.77 -10.93 36.25
CA THR A 208 -22.38 -12.07 36.95
C THR A 208 -22.74 -11.66 38.37
N ALA A 209 -23.95 -12.05 38.77
CA ALA A 209 -24.53 -12.06 40.11
C ALA A 209 -24.99 -10.72 40.69
N MET A 210 -26.25 -10.34 40.39
CA MET A 210 -27.21 -9.99 41.44
C MET A 210 -28.63 -10.34 40.96
N LEU A 211 -29.35 -10.95 41.88
CA LEU A 211 -30.73 -11.43 41.78
C LEU A 211 -31.72 -10.28 41.53
N ASN A 212 -32.81 -10.62 40.86
CA ASN A 212 -34.16 -10.06 40.94
C ASN A 212 -34.35 -8.54 41.12
N GLN A 213 -35.14 -8.03 40.16
CA GLN A 213 -36.20 -7.04 40.33
C GLN A 213 -35.88 -5.57 40.02
N GLU A 214 -36.78 -5.04 39.18
CA GLU A 214 -37.09 -3.65 38.85
C GLU A 214 -36.25 -2.91 37.78
N ARG A 215 -36.86 -2.78 36.59
CA ARG A 215 -36.48 -1.84 35.54
C ARG A 215 -36.73 -0.41 36.04
N SER A 216 -35.65 0.37 36.18
CA SER A 216 -35.73 1.82 36.38
C SER A 216 -36.21 2.53 35.09
N PRO A 217 -37.13 3.53 35.16
CA PRO A 217 -37.77 4.11 33.98
C PRO A 217 -36.99 5.22 33.27
N TYR A 218 -35.79 5.59 33.74
CA TYR A 218 -35.05 6.73 33.17
C TYR A 218 -33.75 6.28 32.48
N SER A 219 -33.85 5.88 31.21
CA SER A 219 -32.72 5.97 30.28
C SER A 219 -33.17 6.64 28.98
N ARG A 220 -32.82 7.92 28.81
CA ARG A 220 -32.98 8.63 27.52
C ARG A 220 -31.94 8.09 26.55
N LYS A 221 -32.32 7.17 25.67
CA LYS A 221 -31.54 6.83 24.48
C LYS A 221 -31.45 8.07 23.58
N ARG A 222 -30.23 8.53 23.31
CA ARG A 222 -29.96 9.49 22.23
C ARG A 222 -30.31 8.80 20.91
N LEU A 223 -31.31 9.34 20.23
CA LEU A 223 -31.69 8.98 18.86
C LEU A 223 -30.47 9.27 17.96
N ARG A 224 -29.87 8.22 17.42
CA ARG A 224 -28.84 8.34 16.39
C ARG A 224 -29.54 8.20 15.05
N ASP A 225 -29.38 9.19 14.20
CA ASP A 225 -30.07 9.31 12.92
C ASP A 225 -30.03 8.03 12.09
N ASN A 226 -31.21 7.64 11.63
CA ASN A 226 -31.52 6.44 10.87
C ASN A 226 -30.73 6.40 9.54
N LYS A 227 -29.62 5.66 9.50
CA LYS A 227 -29.20 5.01 8.25
C LYS A 227 -29.97 3.69 8.15
N PRO A 228 -30.64 3.38 7.01
CA PRO A 228 -31.35 2.12 6.89
C PRO A 228 -30.34 0.99 7.08
N ALA A 229 -30.60 0.12 8.07
CA ALA A 229 -29.88 -1.12 8.21
C ALA A 229 -29.96 -1.84 6.86
N LYS A 230 -28.83 -2.28 6.32
CA LYS A 230 -28.83 -3.08 5.10
C LYS A 230 -29.67 -4.31 5.39
N LEU A 231 -30.79 -4.46 4.68
CA LEU A 231 -31.63 -5.65 4.73
C LEU A 231 -30.73 -6.85 4.37
N CYS A 232 -30.89 -7.94 5.11
CA CYS A 232 -30.25 -9.20 4.75
C CYS A 232 -30.78 -9.67 3.39
N ILE A 233 -30.02 -10.51 2.68
CA ILE A 233 -30.39 -11.00 1.34
C ILE A 233 -31.75 -11.72 1.33
N CYS A 234 -32.15 -12.29 2.46
CA CYS A 234 -33.46 -12.92 2.67
C CYS A 234 -34.63 -11.93 2.85
N GLY A 235 -34.37 -10.61 2.86
CA GLY A 235 -35.40 -9.57 3.00
C GLY A 235 -35.67 -9.10 4.43
N ASP A 236 -35.09 -9.76 5.44
CA ASP A 236 -35.29 -9.43 6.86
C ASP A 236 -34.16 -8.57 7.46
N ASN A 237 -34.45 -7.89 8.56
CA ASN A 237 -33.48 -7.08 9.30
C ASN A 237 -32.65 -7.94 10.28
N HIS A 238 -31.57 -8.55 9.79
CA HIS A 238 -30.56 -9.20 10.62
C HIS A 238 -29.17 -9.18 9.97
N PHE A 239 -28.13 -9.45 10.76
CA PHE A 239 -26.76 -9.57 10.25
C PHE A 239 -26.59 -10.85 9.44
N TRP A 240 -25.77 -10.81 8.39
CA TRP A 240 -25.64 -11.88 7.40
C TRP A 240 -25.35 -13.27 8.00
N GLY A 241 -24.48 -13.37 9.02
CA GLY A 241 -24.15 -14.63 9.71
C GLY A 241 -25.17 -15.09 10.77
N GLN A 242 -26.29 -14.39 10.90
CA GLN A 242 -27.44 -14.82 11.73
C GLN A 242 -28.63 -15.21 10.84
N CYS A 243 -28.43 -15.33 9.53
CA CYS A 243 -29.48 -15.66 8.58
C CYS A 243 -29.79 -17.17 8.59
N PRO A 244 -31.02 -17.57 8.93
CA PRO A 244 -31.42 -18.99 8.96
C PRO A 244 -31.28 -19.71 7.61
N TYR A 245 -31.24 -18.97 6.51
CA TYR A 245 -31.25 -19.51 5.15
C TYR A 245 -29.86 -19.63 4.50
N ILE A 246 -28.82 -19.08 5.15
CA ILE A 246 -27.47 -18.99 4.55
C ILE A 246 -26.50 -19.96 5.24
N ASP A 247 -26.74 -20.30 6.51
CA ASP A 247 -25.93 -21.25 7.27
C ASP A 247 -26.74 -22.49 7.72
N THR A 248 -27.42 -23.16 6.79
CA THR A 248 -27.81 -24.56 7.02
C THR A 248 -26.81 -25.48 6.32
N PRO A 249 -25.88 -26.13 7.07
CA PRO A 249 -25.13 -27.26 6.53
C PRO A 249 -26.10 -28.43 6.30
N LEU A 250 -26.17 -28.88 5.04
CA LEU A 250 -26.66 -30.21 4.70
C LEU A 250 -25.62 -31.26 5.11
#